data_AF-A0A535CJD2-F1
#
_entry.id   AF-A0A535CJD2-F1
#
_cell.length_a   1.000
_cell.length_b   1.000
_cell.length_c   1.000
_cell.angle_alpha   90.00
_cell.angle_beta   90.00
_cell.angle_gamma   90.00
#
_symmetry.space_group_name_H-M   'P 1'
#
loop_
_entity.id
_entity.type
_entity.pdbx_description
1 polymer ?
#
loop_
_entity_poly.entity_id
_entity_poly.type
_entity_poly.pdbx_seq_one_letter_code
_entity_poly.pdbx_strand_id
1 'polypeptide(L)'
;MRTAMAGAARKAMGAAGGLLFVAGVLVPAGRVAAATGDELFITEYVEGSGTNQAIEIFNPTDTPMSLSASGFRLEFYADGSPSVTGGVLLIGVIQPASTWVVVPTDASPELRARANQTFGLSAFWFDGNDMVALTHSGSAIDIIGQIGFDPGVEWGTGLASTRDNTLRRKPAVTAGDADGTDPFDPSVEWDGFPVDTFDGLGSVGEPPVDEPVSLACPSELATTQPADVVGSVSASDPDGTVVSLSVTAVTPSDPDTIAITNLAPASGVGGSATANLTVSGITPAGSYAVTVTAANDDASPQTADCNVAVTVAPFVSAFDKLRDMVDSLVAGGGVDPSKAFLLTIRLDRAASDNAAGRHDAFRAQMQAFGNQVAGLAPRWITPAAAAQLRAQAAEVLAEAG
;
A
#
# COMPACT_ATOMS: atom_id res chain seq x y z
N MET A 1 66.14 -48.15 87.90
CA MET A 1 67.24 -48.62 87.02
C MET A 1 66.77 -48.42 85.58
N ARG A 2 67.44 -47.51 84.86
CA ARG A 2 67.47 -47.31 83.39
C ARG A 2 66.17 -47.13 82.56
N THR A 3 65.96 -45.88 82.17
CA THR A 3 65.85 -45.33 80.79
C THR A 3 65.00 -46.04 79.71
N ALA A 4 64.00 -45.32 79.18
CA ALA A 4 63.85 -44.86 77.77
C ALA A 4 62.44 -44.24 77.60
N MET A 5 62.25 -42.95 77.32
CA MET A 5 62.34 -42.26 76.00
C MET A 5 61.47 -42.95 74.94
N ALA A 6 60.64 -42.33 74.11
CA ALA A 6 60.08 -40.99 73.89
C ALA A 6 58.97 -41.28 72.85
N GLY A 7 57.79 -40.66 72.85
CA GLY A 7 57.61 -39.32 72.33
C GLY A 7 56.31 -39.21 71.53
N ALA A 8 55.93 -37.97 71.31
CA ALA A 8 54.85 -37.47 70.44
C ALA A 8 53.40 -37.64 70.94
N ALA A 9 53.01 -36.66 71.74
CA ALA A 9 51.64 -36.29 72.04
C ALA A 9 50.82 -35.90 70.80
N ARG A 10 49.52 -36.20 70.84
CA ARG A 10 48.47 -35.21 70.60
C ARG A 10 47.19 -35.59 71.37
N LYS A 11 46.72 -34.60 72.13
CA LYS A 11 45.49 -34.52 72.95
C LYS A 11 44.25 -35.01 72.18
N ALA A 12 43.38 -35.81 72.82
CA ALA A 12 42.10 -35.41 73.47
C ALA A 12 41.09 -34.83 72.46
N MET A 13 39.79 -35.07 72.48
CA MET A 13 38.82 -35.52 73.49
C MET A 13 37.59 -35.93 72.64
N GLY A 14 36.77 -36.91 73.05
CA GLY A 14 35.53 -36.56 73.73
C GLY A 14 34.32 -36.57 72.78
N ALA A 15 33.42 -37.52 73.04
CA ALA A 15 32.16 -37.79 72.37
C ALA A 15 31.14 -36.64 72.40
N ALA A 16 30.21 -36.62 71.43
CA ALA A 16 28.80 -36.29 71.65
C ALA A 16 27.98 -36.52 70.36
N GLY A 17 26.73 -36.98 70.52
CA GLY A 17 25.81 -37.33 69.44
C GLY A 17 25.45 -36.16 68.51
N GLY A 18 25.14 -36.52 67.26
CA GLY A 18 24.68 -35.60 66.22
C GLY A 18 23.35 -36.05 65.66
N LEU A 19 22.34 -35.21 65.90
CA LEU A 19 21.03 -35.17 65.25
C LEU A 19 21.18 -35.36 63.73
N LEU A 20 20.46 -36.32 63.15
CA LEU A 20 20.40 -36.52 61.71
C LEU A 20 19.55 -35.38 61.09
N PHE A 21 20.19 -34.27 60.73
CA PHE A 21 19.60 -33.27 59.86
C PHE A 21 19.58 -33.83 58.43
N VAL A 22 18.39 -34.15 57.92
CA VAL A 22 18.18 -34.29 56.49
C VAL A 22 18.28 -32.87 55.92
N ALA A 23 19.41 -32.55 55.30
CA ALA A 23 19.56 -31.34 54.51
C ALA A 23 18.66 -31.47 53.27
N GLY A 24 17.45 -30.91 53.36
CA GLY A 24 16.66 -30.61 52.19
C GLY A 24 17.44 -29.62 51.34
N VAL A 25 17.86 -30.05 50.15
CA VAL A 25 18.41 -29.13 49.14
C VAL A 25 17.27 -28.21 48.74
N LEU A 26 17.32 -26.95 49.16
CA LEU A 26 16.54 -25.88 48.55
C LEU A 26 17.12 -25.69 47.15
N VAL A 27 16.44 -26.21 46.13
CA VAL A 27 16.60 -25.71 44.76
C VAL A 27 16.01 -24.30 44.78
N PRO A 28 16.75 -23.24 44.41
CA PRO A 28 16.13 -21.95 44.25
C PRO A 28 15.14 -22.07 43.09
N ALA A 29 13.83 -21.93 43.39
CA ALA A 29 12.85 -21.66 42.36
C ALA A 29 13.31 -20.40 41.61
N GLY A 30 13.60 -20.55 40.32
CA GLY A 30 13.83 -19.41 39.43
C GLY A 30 12.68 -18.43 39.59
N ARG A 31 12.99 -17.15 39.69
CA ARG A 31 11.97 -16.11 39.76
C ARG A 31 11.27 -16.09 38.40
N VAL A 32 9.98 -16.39 38.37
CA VAL A 32 9.12 -16.12 37.22
C VAL A 32 9.07 -14.60 37.05
N ALA A 33 9.76 -14.10 36.04
CA ALA A 33 9.53 -12.77 35.50
C ALA A 33 8.49 -12.93 34.40
N ALA A 34 7.28 -12.41 34.61
CA ALA A 34 6.36 -12.22 33.50
C ALA A 34 7.03 -11.25 32.53
N ALA A 35 7.17 -11.64 31.25
CA ALA A 35 7.73 -10.79 30.22
C ALA A 35 6.92 -9.48 30.14
N THR A 36 7.55 -8.37 30.49
CA THR A 36 7.07 -7.06 30.05
C THR A 36 7.37 -6.98 28.55
N GLY A 37 6.55 -6.29 27.75
CA GLY A 37 6.74 -6.13 26.29
C GLY A 37 8.00 -5.34 25.90
N ASP A 38 9.05 -5.39 26.71
CA ASP A 38 10.32 -4.68 26.59
C ASP A 38 11.49 -5.61 26.21
N GLU A 39 11.23 -6.90 25.98
CA GLU A 39 12.25 -7.92 25.67
C GLU A 39 12.04 -8.51 24.27
N LEU A 40 13.10 -9.05 23.67
CA LEU A 40 12.98 -9.76 22.39
C LEU A 40 12.11 -11.01 22.55
N PHE A 41 11.40 -11.39 21.50
CA PHE A 41 10.64 -12.65 21.47
C PHE A 41 10.59 -13.24 20.06
N ILE A 42 10.20 -14.50 19.94
CA ILE A 42 10.14 -15.25 18.70
C ILE A 42 8.82 -14.92 17.99
N THR A 43 8.90 -14.51 16.73
CA THR A 43 7.73 -14.19 15.90
C THR A 43 7.42 -15.23 14.84
N GLU A 44 8.42 -16.00 14.40
CA GLU A 44 8.20 -17.09 13.45
C GLU A 44 9.16 -18.25 13.71
N TYR A 45 8.62 -19.47 13.66
CA TYR A 45 9.33 -20.74 13.74
C TYR A 45 9.03 -21.51 12.46
N VAL A 46 10.07 -22.02 11.81
CA VAL A 46 9.93 -22.78 10.56
C VAL A 46 10.61 -24.13 10.74
N GLU A 47 9.84 -25.20 10.63
CA GLU A 47 10.34 -26.54 10.33
C GLU A 47 9.83 -26.97 8.95
N GLY A 48 10.65 -26.65 7.95
CA GLY A 48 10.38 -26.90 6.55
C GLY A 48 11.00 -28.20 6.03
N SER A 49 11.01 -28.35 4.71
CA SER A 49 11.58 -29.53 4.06
C SER A 49 13.12 -29.53 4.10
N GLY A 50 13.71 -30.70 4.31
CA GLY A 50 15.15 -30.89 4.27
C GLY A 50 15.87 -30.13 5.38
N THR A 51 16.54 -29.04 5.03
CA THR A 51 17.32 -28.18 5.94
C THR A 51 16.69 -26.79 6.09
N ASN A 52 15.46 -26.60 5.62
CA ASN A 52 14.73 -25.35 5.77
C ASN A 52 14.25 -25.20 7.21
N GLN A 53 15.10 -24.67 8.06
CA GLN A 53 14.76 -24.30 9.44
C GLN A 53 14.98 -22.80 9.64
N ALA A 54 14.11 -22.16 10.40
CA ALA A 54 14.29 -20.76 10.75
C ALA A 54 13.69 -20.42 12.11
N ILE A 55 14.33 -19.46 12.77
CA ILE A 55 13.78 -18.75 13.92
C ILE A 55 13.88 -17.26 13.62
N GLU A 56 12.74 -16.57 13.65
CA GLU A 56 12.67 -15.11 13.60
C GLU A 56 12.46 -14.54 15.00
N ILE A 57 13.25 -13.52 15.33
CA ILE A 57 13.18 -12.80 16.59
C ILE A 57 12.80 -11.35 16.32
N PHE A 58 11.90 -10.77 17.12
CA PHE A 58 11.48 -9.39 17.02
C PHE A 58 11.96 -8.54 18.19
N ASN A 59 12.26 -7.28 17.90
CA ASN A 59 12.49 -6.23 18.90
C ASN A 59 11.25 -5.34 19.03
N PRO A 60 10.40 -5.53 20.07
CA PRO A 60 9.22 -4.68 20.28
C PRO A 60 9.54 -3.30 20.85
N THR A 61 10.80 -3.05 21.22
CA THR A 61 11.18 -1.79 21.89
C THR A 61 11.40 -0.65 20.90
N ASP A 62 11.50 0.56 21.43
CA ASP A 62 11.88 1.77 20.70
C ASP A 62 13.41 1.99 20.65
N THR A 63 14.21 1.03 21.14
CA THR A 63 15.68 1.13 21.20
C THR A 63 16.38 0.00 20.43
N PRO A 64 17.51 0.29 19.74
CA PRO A 64 18.31 -0.76 19.14
C PRO A 64 18.90 -1.69 20.21
N MET A 65 18.87 -2.99 19.97
CA MET A 65 19.40 -3.98 20.91
C MET A 65 20.59 -4.73 20.32
N SER A 66 21.70 -4.75 21.05
CA SER A 66 22.90 -5.50 20.63
C SER A 66 22.79 -6.96 21.07
N LEU A 67 22.76 -7.87 20.11
CA LEU A 67 22.55 -9.31 20.35
C LEU A 67 23.76 -9.94 21.05
N SER A 68 24.97 -9.62 20.58
CA SER A 68 26.21 -10.21 21.11
C SER A 68 26.64 -9.62 22.44
N ALA A 69 26.56 -8.30 22.62
CA ALA A 69 26.99 -7.63 23.85
C ALA A 69 26.08 -7.94 25.04
N SER A 70 24.81 -8.25 24.77
CA SER A 70 23.80 -8.56 25.78
C SER A 70 23.66 -10.07 26.03
N GLY A 71 24.36 -10.91 25.25
CA GLY A 71 24.41 -12.35 25.47
C GLY A 71 23.15 -13.10 25.05
N PHE A 72 22.52 -12.68 23.94
CA PHE A 72 21.37 -13.37 23.37
C PHE A 72 21.77 -14.68 22.68
N ARG A 73 21.01 -15.74 22.92
CA ARG A 73 21.23 -17.07 22.33
C ARG A 73 19.93 -17.72 21.92
N LEU A 74 20.03 -18.60 20.93
CA LEU A 74 19.06 -19.68 20.74
C LEU A 74 19.66 -20.95 21.34
N GLU A 75 18.91 -21.60 22.21
CA GLU A 75 19.29 -22.85 22.88
C GLU A 75 18.31 -23.95 22.46
N PHE A 76 18.85 -25.12 22.14
CA PHE A 76 18.10 -26.27 21.66
C PHE A 76 18.19 -27.42 22.66
N TYR A 77 17.07 -28.10 22.86
CA TYR A 77 16.90 -29.20 23.80
C TYR A 77 16.32 -30.40 23.04
N ALA A 78 17.17 -31.38 22.74
CA ALA A 78 16.81 -32.54 21.94
C ALA A 78 15.82 -33.45 22.66
N ASP A 79 14.78 -33.89 21.97
CA ASP A 79 13.93 -35.02 22.37
C ASP A 79 13.45 -34.93 23.84
N GLY A 80 12.99 -33.75 24.27
CA GLY A 80 12.54 -33.50 25.64
C GLY A 80 13.64 -33.50 26.71
N SER A 81 14.90 -33.25 26.33
CA SER A 81 16.01 -33.11 27.28
C SER A 81 15.74 -32.01 28.31
N PRO A 82 16.01 -32.24 29.61
CA PRO A 82 15.90 -31.20 30.65
C PRO A 82 17.14 -30.27 30.68
N SER A 83 18.04 -30.38 29.70
CA SER A 83 19.29 -29.62 29.63
C SER A 83 19.64 -29.27 28.19
N VAL A 84 20.28 -28.13 27.98
CA VAL A 84 20.72 -27.64 26.67
C VAL A 84 21.61 -28.69 25.99
N THR A 85 21.24 -29.08 24.78
CA THR A 85 21.98 -30.04 23.93
C THR A 85 22.63 -29.37 22.73
N GLY A 86 22.15 -28.18 22.34
CA GLY A 86 22.69 -27.39 21.24
C GLY A 86 22.40 -25.90 21.43
N GLY A 87 23.00 -25.06 20.62
CA GLY A 87 22.67 -23.64 20.63
C GLY A 87 23.68 -22.77 19.90
N VAL A 88 23.24 -21.55 19.61
CA VAL A 88 23.99 -20.55 18.85
C VAL A 88 23.99 -19.20 19.54
N LEU A 89 25.08 -18.45 19.37
CA LEU A 89 25.18 -17.06 19.85
C LEU A 89 24.66 -16.09 18.79
N LEU A 90 23.70 -15.27 19.15
CA LEU A 90 23.20 -14.23 18.26
C LEU A 90 24.18 -13.05 18.25
N ILE A 91 24.45 -12.50 17.06
CA ILE A 91 25.38 -11.39 16.89
C ILE A 91 24.76 -10.30 16.04
N GLY A 92 25.18 -9.05 16.26
CA GLY A 92 24.68 -7.90 15.53
C GLY A 92 23.84 -6.97 16.40
N VAL A 93 23.03 -6.15 15.74
CA VAL A 93 22.12 -5.20 16.38
C VAL A 93 20.78 -5.30 15.67
N ILE A 94 19.73 -5.62 16.42
CA ILE A 94 18.34 -5.57 15.96
C ILE A 94 17.82 -4.15 16.22
N GLN A 95 17.36 -3.46 15.16
CA GLN A 95 16.81 -2.11 15.29
C GLN A 95 15.44 -2.14 15.99
N PRO A 96 14.93 -0.99 16.49
CA PRO A 96 13.55 -0.89 16.98
C PRO A 96 12.56 -1.42 15.95
N ALA A 97 11.50 -2.09 16.41
CA ALA A 97 10.42 -2.62 15.56
C ALA A 97 10.92 -3.39 14.32
N SER A 98 12.03 -4.11 14.45
CA SER A 98 12.65 -4.89 13.37
C SER A 98 12.82 -6.34 13.78
N THR A 99 12.96 -7.23 12.79
CA THR A 99 13.19 -8.66 13.03
C THR A 99 14.64 -9.09 12.77
N TRP A 100 14.98 -10.28 13.26
CA TRP A 100 16.26 -10.94 13.06
C TRP A 100 16.05 -12.42 12.79
N VAL A 101 16.28 -12.83 11.54
CA VAL A 101 16.05 -14.19 11.04
C VAL A 101 17.35 -14.99 11.07
N VAL A 102 17.31 -16.16 11.70
CA VAL A 102 18.43 -17.10 11.81
C VAL A 102 18.09 -18.39 11.07
N VAL A 103 18.98 -18.85 10.17
CA VAL A 103 18.75 -20.05 9.34
C VAL A 103 20.02 -20.90 9.16
N PRO A 104 19.91 -22.19 8.78
CA PRO A 104 21.05 -22.98 8.34
C PRO A 104 21.74 -22.45 7.08
N THR A 105 23.06 -22.64 6.99
CA THR A 105 23.88 -22.22 5.83
C THR A 105 23.51 -22.91 4.52
N ASP A 106 22.89 -24.07 4.60
CA ASP A 106 22.49 -24.92 3.49
C ASP A 106 20.96 -25.06 3.35
N ALA A 107 20.20 -24.19 4.02
CA ALA A 107 18.80 -23.97 3.70
C ALA A 107 18.62 -23.55 2.22
N SER A 108 17.39 -23.66 1.71
CA SER A 108 17.06 -23.25 0.35
C SER A 108 17.49 -21.80 0.06
N PRO A 109 17.81 -21.45 -1.20
CA PRO A 109 18.16 -20.07 -1.55
C PRO A 109 17.08 -19.05 -1.19
N GLU A 110 15.82 -19.44 -1.27
CA GLU A 110 14.67 -18.61 -0.91
C GLU A 110 14.68 -18.26 0.58
N LEU A 111 14.81 -19.27 1.45
CA LEU A 111 14.88 -19.04 2.90
C LEU A 111 16.16 -18.28 3.28
N ARG A 112 17.30 -18.61 2.67
CA ARG A 112 18.57 -17.89 2.91
C ARG A 112 18.53 -16.42 2.52
N ALA A 113 17.67 -16.03 1.58
CA ALA A 113 17.50 -14.62 1.21
C ALA A 113 16.85 -13.79 2.33
N ARG A 114 16.17 -14.42 3.30
CA ARG A 114 15.58 -13.78 4.48
C ARG A 114 16.55 -13.66 5.65
N ALA A 115 17.68 -14.35 5.62
CA ALA A 115 18.56 -14.52 6.77
C ALA A 115 19.36 -13.26 7.13
N ASN A 116 19.35 -12.90 8.41
CA ASN A 116 20.30 -11.95 8.99
C ASN A 116 21.56 -12.66 9.51
N GLN A 117 21.42 -13.91 9.96
CA GLN A 117 22.51 -14.72 10.48
C GLN A 117 22.37 -16.18 10.04
N THR A 118 23.49 -16.84 9.76
CA THR A 118 23.51 -18.24 9.35
C THR A 118 24.47 -19.09 10.17
N PHE A 119 24.15 -20.36 10.33
CA PHE A 119 24.97 -21.36 11.04
C PHE A 119 25.01 -22.69 10.28
N GLY A 120 26.06 -23.49 10.48
CA GLY A 120 26.08 -24.85 9.95
C GLY A 120 25.08 -25.76 10.67
N LEU A 121 24.62 -26.81 9.98
CA LEU A 121 23.63 -27.78 10.50
C LEU A 121 23.96 -28.39 11.86
N SER A 122 25.24 -28.54 12.20
CA SER A 122 25.63 -29.10 13.49
C SER A 122 25.41 -28.13 14.67
N ALA A 123 25.15 -26.86 14.38
CA ALA A 123 24.99 -25.81 15.39
C ALA A 123 23.55 -25.29 15.47
N PHE A 124 22.84 -25.21 14.34
CA PHE A 124 21.44 -24.78 14.27
C PHE A 124 20.61 -25.92 13.70
N TRP A 125 19.83 -26.54 14.58
CA TRP A 125 19.00 -27.70 14.29
C TRP A 125 17.88 -27.76 15.31
N PHE A 126 16.74 -28.25 14.87
CA PHE A 126 15.60 -28.68 15.67
C PHE A 126 14.66 -29.47 14.75
N ASP A 127 14.06 -30.54 15.21
CA ASP A 127 12.90 -31.16 14.56
C ASP A 127 11.75 -31.29 15.55
N GLY A 128 10.52 -31.52 15.09
CA GLY A 128 9.30 -31.09 15.79
C GLY A 128 9.13 -31.43 17.27
N ASN A 129 9.88 -32.38 17.84
CA ASN A 129 9.89 -32.71 19.26
C ASN A 129 11.07 -32.09 20.06
N ASP A 130 11.83 -31.18 19.45
CA ASP A 130 12.89 -30.40 20.05
C ASP A 130 12.39 -29.05 20.57
N MET A 131 12.79 -28.71 21.78
CA MET A 131 12.45 -27.41 22.37
C MET A 131 13.49 -26.36 21.99
N VAL A 132 13.01 -25.18 21.61
CA VAL A 132 13.80 -23.99 21.28
C VAL A 132 13.57 -22.91 22.33
N ALA A 133 14.64 -22.38 22.92
CA ALA A 133 14.58 -21.25 23.83
C ALA A 133 15.37 -20.07 23.29
N LEU A 134 14.76 -18.90 23.25
CA LEU A 134 15.46 -17.62 23.17
C LEU A 134 15.89 -17.23 24.59
N THR A 135 17.18 -17.02 24.80
CA THR A 135 17.72 -16.63 26.11
C THR A 135 18.46 -15.30 26.06
N HIS A 136 18.35 -14.54 27.14
CA HIS A 136 19.05 -13.29 27.38
C HIS A 136 19.90 -13.43 28.64
N SER A 137 21.23 -13.33 28.51
CA SER A 137 22.16 -13.47 29.65
C SER A 137 21.95 -14.78 30.45
N GLY A 138 21.56 -15.85 29.76
CA GLY A 138 21.33 -17.19 30.34
C GLY A 138 19.97 -17.38 31.01
N SER A 139 19.04 -16.42 30.92
CA SER A 139 17.64 -16.59 31.32
C SER A 139 16.76 -16.75 30.08
N ALA A 140 15.82 -17.68 30.08
CA ALA A 140 14.85 -17.81 29.01
C ALA A 140 13.91 -16.58 28.99
N ILE A 141 13.59 -16.12 27.80
CA ILE A 141 12.72 -14.96 27.54
C ILE A 141 11.61 -15.29 26.54
N ASP A 142 11.79 -16.33 25.72
CA ASP A 142 10.73 -16.94 24.93
C ASP A 142 11.05 -18.42 24.66
N ILE A 143 10.03 -19.26 24.62
CA ILE A 143 10.16 -20.72 24.54
C ILE A 143 9.13 -21.28 23.56
N ILE A 144 9.59 -22.20 22.71
CA ILE A 144 8.76 -23.09 21.90
C ILE A 144 9.03 -24.51 22.40
N GLY A 145 8.01 -25.15 22.97
CA GLY A 145 8.11 -26.47 23.60
C GLY A 145 8.11 -26.42 25.13
N GLN A 146 8.47 -27.53 25.78
CA GLN A 146 8.46 -27.65 27.25
C GLN A 146 9.74 -28.34 27.76
N ILE A 147 10.41 -27.74 28.75
CA ILE A 147 11.66 -28.24 29.30
C ILE A 147 11.44 -29.61 29.97
N GLY A 148 12.24 -30.60 29.57
CA GLY A 148 12.20 -31.92 30.20
C GLY A 148 11.00 -32.79 29.81
N PHE A 149 10.23 -32.39 28.79
CA PHE A 149 9.07 -33.12 28.30
C PHE A 149 9.20 -33.40 26.80
N ASP A 150 9.08 -34.67 26.41
CA ASP A 150 9.09 -35.13 25.02
C ASP A 150 7.63 -35.29 24.53
N PRO A 151 7.18 -34.53 23.51
CA PRO A 151 5.84 -34.66 22.94
C PRO A 151 5.71 -35.90 22.02
N GLY A 152 6.80 -36.63 21.80
CA GLY A 152 6.90 -37.82 20.96
C GLY A 152 7.21 -37.49 19.51
N VAL A 153 6.40 -36.66 18.85
CA VAL A 153 6.62 -36.27 17.45
C VAL A 153 6.61 -34.77 17.26
N GLU A 154 5.64 -34.09 17.87
CA GLU A 154 5.43 -32.66 17.70
C GLU A 154 4.56 -32.13 18.85
N TRP A 155 4.72 -30.86 19.19
CA TRP A 155 3.69 -30.14 19.95
C TRP A 155 2.60 -29.66 19.00
N GLY A 156 1.35 -29.67 19.48
CA GLY A 156 0.19 -29.21 18.69
C GLY A 156 -0.35 -30.26 17.73
N THR A 157 -1.22 -29.83 16.82
CA THR A 157 -1.81 -30.69 15.78
C THR A 157 -2.18 -29.88 14.53
N GLY A 158 -2.28 -30.54 13.37
CA GLY A 158 -2.73 -29.90 12.13
C GLY A 158 -1.67 -28.96 11.59
N LEU A 159 -2.04 -27.73 11.24
CA LEU A 159 -1.08 -26.70 10.83
C LEU A 159 -0.44 -26.00 12.04
N ALA A 160 -1.15 -25.94 13.17
CA ALA A 160 -0.63 -25.37 14.41
C ALA A 160 0.12 -26.47 15.19
N SER A 161 1.19 -26.98 14.58
CA SER A 161 2.10 -27.93 15.20
C SER A 161 3.55 -27.66 14.80
N THR A 162 4.50 -28.14 15.59
CA THR A 162 5.92 -27.83 15.42
C THR A 162 6.58 -28.60 14.29
N ARG A 163 6.07 -29.78 13.90
CA ARG A 163 6.66 -30.60 12.84
C ARG A 163 6.14 -30.23 11.46
N ASP A 164 7.04 -30.17 10.47
CA ASP A 164 6.70 -30.00 9.04
C ASP A 164 5.73 -28.82 8.76
N ASN A 165 5.82 -27.73 9.55
CA ASN A 165 4.97 -26.55 9.47
C ASN A 165 5.76 -25.27 9.80
N THR A 166 5.18 -24.14 9.38
CA THR A 166 5.59 -22.80 9.83
C THR A 166 4.60 -22.31 10.89
N LEU A 167 5.10 -21.86 12.03
CA LEU A 167 4.32 -21.23 13.09
C LEU A 167 4.64 -19.74 13.14
N ARG A 168 3.61 -18.89 13.02
CA ARG A 168 3.72 -17.43 13.15
C ARG A 168 3.00 -16.97 14.40
N ARG A 169 3.64 -16.10 15.19
CA ARG A 169 3.07 -15.58 16.43
C ARG A 169 1.83 -14.74 16.11
N LYS A 170 0.73 -14.98 16.83
CA LYS A 170 -0.51 -14.23 16.65
C LYS A 170 -0.30 -12.75 16.97
N PRO A 171 -0.93 -11.81 16.23
CA PRO A 171 -0.77 -10.37 16.46
C PRO A 171 -1.16 -9.89 17.87
N ALA A 172 -2.03 -10.63 18.56
CA ALA A 172 -2.46 -10.32 19.92
C ALA A 172 -1.38 -10.64 20.98
N VAL A 173 -0.36 -11.40 20.62
CA VAL A 173 0.70 -11.81 21.54
C VAL A 173 1.89 -10.87 21.36
N THR A 174 2.12 -10.04 22.38
CA THR A 174 3.08 -8.92 22.31
C THR A 174 4.35 -9.14 23.15
N ALA A 175 4.54 -10.35 23.68
CA ALA A 175 5.70 -10.74 24.48
C ALA A 175 5.91 -12.26 24.37
N GLY A 176 7.14 -12.70 24.62
CA GLY A 176 7.52 -14.10 24.67
C GLY A 176 7.08 -14.80 25.95
N ASP A 177 7.08 -16.13 25.92
CA ASP A 177 6.81 -16.97 27.08
C ASP A 177 8.11 -17.47 27.71
N ALA A 178 8.40 -16.99 28.93
CA ALA A 178 9.60 -17.34 29.66
C ALA A 178 9.43 -18.56 30.59
N ASP A 179 8.21 -19.10 30.75
CA ASP A 179 7.98 -20.30 31.54
C ASP A 179 8.24 -21.54 30.67
N GLY A 180 9.27 -22.31 31.00
CA GLY A 180 9.57 -23.55 30.29
C GLY A 180 8.92 -24.78 30.92
N THR A 181 8.12 -24.61 31.97
CA THR A 181 7.60 -25.71 32.79
C THR A 181 6.13 -26.03 32.54
N ASP A 182 5.38 -25.10 31.95
CA ASP A 182 4.00 -25.28 31.59
C ASP A 182 3.83 -25.99 30.24
N PRO A 183 2.65 -26.56 29.96
CA PRO A 183 2.41 -27.28 28.71
C PRO A 183 2.41 -26.32 27.51
N PHE A 184 3.22 -26.62 26.51
CA PHE A 184 3.21 -25.88 25.25
C PHE A 184 2.09 -26.37 24.31
N ASP A 185 1.14 -25.50 24.00
CA ASP A 185 0.10 -25.69 22.99
C ASP A 185 0.21 -24.58 21.93
N PRO A 186 0.75 -24.87 20.73
CA PRO A 186 0.90 -23.89 19.66
C PRO A 186 -0.40 -23.15 19.32
N SER A 187 -1.55 -23.81 19.44
CA SER A 187 -2.84 -23.24 19.02
C SER A 187 -3.27 -22.03 19.86
N VAL A 188 -2.65 -21.81 21.02
CA VAL A 188 -2.92 -20.66 21.90
C VAL A 188 -2.32 -19.39 21.30
N GLU A 189 -1.02 -19.41 20.98
CA GLU A 189 -0.23 -18.21 20.66
C GLU A 189 0.23 -18.12 19.20
N TRP A 190 0.07 -19.20 18.43
CA TRP A 190 0.61 -19.32 17.07
C TRP A 190 -0.48 -19.65 16.06
N ASP A 191 -0.36 -19.04 14.88
CA ASP A 191 -1.07 -19.45 13.67
C ASP A 191 -0.16 -20.36 12.85
N GLY A 192 -0.74 -21.44 12.33
CA GLY A 192 -0.02 -22.49 11.63
C GLY A 192 -0.17 -22.39 10.11
N PHE A 193 0.93 -22.59 9.40
CA PHE A 193 1.02 -22.53 7.94
C PHE A 193 1.71 -23.79 7.38
N PRO A 194 1.42 -24.16 6.11
CA PRO A 194 2.04 -25.31 5.49
C PRO A 194 3.58 -25.27 5.50
N VAL A 195 4.19 -26.45 5.41
CA VAL A 195 5.63 -26.64 5.19
C VAL A 195 6.19 -25.67 4.13
N ASP A 196 7.40 -25.14 4.37
CA ASP A 196 8.11 -24.21 3.50
C ASP A 196 7.38 -22.87 3.22
N THR A 197 6.55 -22.41 4.16
CA THR A 197 6.00 -21.04 4.11
C THR A 197 7.00 -20.05 4.72
N PHE A 198 7.51 -19.11 3.91
CA PHE A 198 8.56 -18.14 4.31
C PHE A 198 8.16 -16.66 4.10
N ASP A 199 6.89 -16.42 3.77
CA ASP A 199 6.39 -15.10 3.34
C ASP A 199 6.24 -14.09 4.50
N GLY A 200 6.22 -14.56 5.76
CA GLY A 200 6.20 -13.71 6.95
C GLY A 200 7.58 -13.29 7.45
N LEU A 201 8.62 -14.06 7.13
CA LEU A 201 9.99 -13.78 7.57
C LEU A 201 10.47 -12.42 7.05
N GLY A 202 10.96 -11.60 7.98
CA GLY A 202 11.41 -10.23 7.76
C GLY A 202 10.39 -9.16 8.21
N SER A 203 9.22 -9.56 8.73
CA SER A 203 8.15 -8.65 9.12
C SER A 203 7.32 -9.19 10.30
N VAL A 204 6.83 -8.30 11.17
CA VAL A 204 5.93 -8.70 12.27
C VAL A 204 4.49 -8.36 11.92
N GLY A 205 3.65 -9.38 11.84
CA GLY A 205 2.24 -9.28 11.45
C GLY A 205 1.89 -10.29 10.36
N GLU A 206 0.69 -10.16 9.79
CA GLU A 206 0.47 -10.71 8.45
C GLU A 206 1.53 -10.11 7.50
N PRO A 207 1.97 -10.84 6.46
CA PRO A 207 2.78 -10.22 5.40
C PRO A 207 2.05 -8.95 4.97
N PRO A 208 2.75 -7.86 4.57
CA PRO A 208 2.04 -6.76 3.92
C PRO A 208 1.19 -7.38 2.82
N VAL A 209 -0.12 -7.38 3.04
CA VAL A 209 -1.07 -7.84 2.04
C VAL A 209 -0.90 -6.82 0.95
N ASP A 210 -0.48 -7.28 -0.23
CA ASP A 210 -0.37 -6.48 -1.44
C ASP A 210 -1.74 -5.79 -1.67
N GLU A 211 -1.88 -4.54 -1.22
CA GLU A 211 -3.13 -3.81 -1.27
C GLU A 211 -3.26 -3.13 -2.64
N PRO A 212 -4.45 -3.08 -3.25
CA PRO A 212 -4.59 -2.54 -4.59
C PRO A 212 -4.44 -1.02 -4.61
N VAL A 213 -3.77 -0.49 -5.64
CA VAL A 213 -3.79 0.95 -5.97
C VAL A 213 -5.23 1.47 -6.03
N SER A 214 -5.51 2.53 -5.26
CA SER A 214 -6.81 3.23 -5.26
C SER A 214 -6.72 4.50 -6.11
N LEU A 215 -7.44 4.55 -7.23
CA LEU A 215 -7.50 5.69 -8.15
C LEU A 215 -8.87 6.39 -8.11
N ALA A 216 -8.86 7.72 -7.99
CA ALA A 216 -10.04 8.58 -8.03
C ALA A 216 -9.95 9.62 -9.15
N CYS A 217 -11.04 9.73 -9.90
CA CYS A 217 -11.18 10.61 -11.07
C CYS A 217 -12.57 11.25 -11.08
N PRO A 218 -12.78 12.38 -11.78
CA PRO A 218 -14.12 12.87 -12.07
C PRO A 218 -14.88 11.84 -12.91
N SER A 219 -16.18 11.68 -12.68
CA SER A 219 -17.02 10.82 -13.53
C SER A 219 -17.27 11.43 -14.92
N GLU A 220 -17.27 12.76 -15.00
CA GLU A 220 -17.60 13.54 -16.18
C GLU A 220 -16.79 14.83 -16.23
N LEU A 221 -16.40 15.26 -17.44
CA LEU A 221 -15.99 16.63 -17.74
C LEU A 221 -16.74 17.14 -18.97
N ALA A 222 -17.15 18.40 -18.94
CA ALA A 222 -17.81 19.03 -20.06
C ALA A 222 -17.24 20.43 -20.33
N THR A 223 -17.05 20.77 -21.60
CA THR A 223 -16.65 22.12 -22.01
C THR A 223 -17.29 22.50 -23.35
N THR A 224 -17.23 23.79 -23.69
CA THR A 224 -17.55 24.31 -25.02
C THR A 224 -16.29 24.96 -25.57
N GLN A 225 -15.95 24.66 -26.82
CA GLN A 225 -14.80 25.29 -27.45
C GLN A 225 -14.91 26.84 -27.43
N PRO A 226 -13.80 27.59 -27.28
CA PRO A 226 -12.42 27.13 -27.11
C PRO A 226 -11.98 27.09 -25.63
N ALA A 227 -12.88 26.84 -24.69
CA ALA A 227 -12.52 26.82 -23.26
C ALA A 227 -11.89 25.49 -22.83
N ASP A 228 -10.78 25.55 -22.10
CA ASP A 228 -10.22 24.39 -21.41
C ASP A 228 -11.12 23.99 -20.22
N VAL A 229 -11.13 22.69 -19.88
CA VAL A 229 -11.70 22.20 -18.61
C VAL A 229 -10.71 21.25 -17.93
N VAL A 230 -10.69 21.29 -16.59
CA VAL A 230 -9.77 20.51 -15.77
C VAL A 230 -10.54 19.74 -14.71
N GLY A 231 -10.20 18.46 -14.55
CA GLY A 231 -10.66 17.61 -13.45
C GLY A 231 -9.51 17.12 -12.59
N SER A 232 -9.71 17.03 -11.27
CA SER A 232 -8.72 16.50 -10.34
C SER A 232 -8.63 14.99 -10.41
N VAL A 233 -7.42 14.45 -10.50
CA VAL A 233 -7.13 13.02 -10.41
C VAL A 233 -6.22 12.79 -9.21
N SER A 234 -6.48 11.76 -8.42
CA SER A 234 -5.61 11.35 -7.32
C SER A 234 -5.54 9.85 -7.21
N ALA A 235 -4.38 9.32 -6.88
CA ALA A 235 -4.21 7.91 -6.55
C ALA A 235 -3.41 7.77 -5.26
N SER A 236 -3.65 6.68 -4.54
CA SER A 236 -2.91 6.31 -3.34
C SER A 236 -2.81 4.80 -3.26
N ASP A 237 -1.83 4.35 -2.52
CA ASP A 237 -1.52 2.95 -2.35
C ASP A 237 -1.05 2.74 -0.91
N PRO A 238 -1.75 1.94 -0.08
CA PRO A 238 -1.44 1.78 1.34
C PRO A 238 -0.04 1.22 1.63
N ASP A 239 0.47 0.35 0.77
CA ASP A 239 1.71 -0.40 0.94
C ASP A 239 2.74 -0.15 -0.18
N GLY A 240 2.31 0.40 -1.32
CA GLY A 240 3.20 0.91 -2.38
C GLY A 240 3.28 2.44 -2.49
N THR A 241 4.16 2.94 -3.37
CA THR A 241 4.20 4.36 -3.77
C THR A 241 3.66 4.51 -5.19
N VAL A 242 2.60 5.31 -5.36
CA VAL A 242 2.12 5.63 -6.72
C VAL A 242 3.13 6.53 -7.45
N VAL A 243 3.70 6.00 -8.52
CA VAL A 243 4.76 6.67 -9.30
C VAL A 243 4.28 7.23 -10.63
N SER A 244 3.10 6.83 -11.11
CA SER A 244 2.58 7.31 -12.40
C SER A 244 1.07 7.53 -12.41
N LEU A 245 0.66 8.56 -13.16
CA LEU A 245 -0.71 8.82 -13.59
C LEU A 245 -0.66 9.20 -15.07
N SER A 246 -1.42 8.53 -15.93
CA SER A 246 -1.40 8.78 -17.37
C SER A 246 -2.75 8.50 -18.04
N VAL A 247 -3.05 9.20 -19.14
CA VAL A 247 -4.15 8.81 -20.04
C VAL A 247 -3.64 7.66 -20.91
N THR A 248 -4.28 6.50 -20.82
CA THR A 248 -3.87 5.28 -21.56
C THR A 248 -4.78 4.99 -22.75
N ALA A 249 -6.02 5.49 -22.74
CA ALA A 249 -6.93 5.38 -23.87
C ALA A 249 -7.87 6.59 -23.98
N VAL A 250 -8.14 7.01 -25.22
CA VAL A 250 -9.17 8.00 -25.56
C VAL A 250 -9.97 7.46 -26.74
N THR A 251 -11.29 7.32 -26.57
CA THR A 251 -12.18 6.79 -27.62
C THR A 251 -13.33 7.76 -27.90
N PRO A 252 -13.49 8.28 -29.14
CA PRO A 252 -12.58 8.13 -30.29
C PRO A 252 -11.23 8.81 -30.02
N SER A 253 -10.19 8.47 -30.79
CA SER A 253 -8.89 9.12 -30.65
C SER A 253 -8.99 10.63 -30.84
N ASP A 254 -8.39 11.40 -29.94
CA ASP A 254 -8.26 12.84 -30.04
C ASP A 254 -6.84 13.24 -30.55
N PRO A 255 -6.60 14.51 -30.92
CA PRO A 255 -5.28 14.96 -31.39
C PRO A 255 -4.31 15.30 -30.23
N ASP A 256 -4.22 14.43 -29.22
CA ASP A 256 -3.42 14.60 -27.99
C ASP A 256 -3.74 15.89 -27.21
N THR A 257 -5.03 16.25 -27.19
CA THR A 257 -5.60 17.43 -26.53
C THR A 257 -6.22 17.13 -25.16
N ILE A 258 -6.41 15.84 -24.84
CA ILE A 258 -6.83 15.34 -23.53
C ILE A 258 -5.62 14.65 -22.87
N ALA A 259 -5.13 15.21 -21.76
CA ALA A 259 -3.90 14.72 -21.13
C ALA A 259 -3.88 14.90 -19.61
N ILE A 260 -3.04 14.10 -18.93
CA ILE A 260 -2.63 14.36 -17.56
C ILE A 260 -1.60 15.50 -17.54
N THR A 261 -1.81 16.47 -16.66
CA THR A 261 -0.96 17.65 -16.45
C THR A 261 -0.75 17.88 -14.96
N ASN A 262 0.26 18.67 -14.57
CA ASN A 262 0.56 19.02 -13.17
C ASN A 262 0.68 17.80 -12.23
N LEU A 263 1.32 16.73 -12.69
CA LEU A 263 1.57 15.56 -11.86
C LEU A 263 2.50 15.89 -10.68
N ALA A 264 2.00 15.64 -9.48
CA ALA A 264 2.77 15.57 -8.24
C ALA A 264 2.77 14.11 -7.76
N PRO A 265 3.91 13.40 -7.82
CA PRO A 265 4.01 12.01 -7.33
C PRO A 265 3.75 11.90 -5.82
N ALA A 266 3.42 10.68 -5.37
CA ALA A 266 3.33 10.39 -3.94
C ALA A 266 4.70 10.58 -3.27
N SER A 267 4.73 11.10 -2.03
CA SER A 267 5.97 11.35 -1.29
C SER A 267 6.58 10.11 -0.64
N GLY A 268 5.93 8.96 -0.76
CA GLY A 268 6.29 7.66 -0.19
C GLY A 268 5.08 6.75 -0.06
N VAL A 269 5.28 5.58 0.54
CA VAL A 269 4.26 4.56 0.80
C VAL A 269 3.06 5.15 1.55
N GLY A 270 1.83 4.80 1.14
CA GLY A 270 0.59 5.37 1.70
C GLY A 270 0.29 6.80 1.22
N GLY A 271 1.22 7.45 0.53
CA GLY A 271 1.08 8.82 0.03
C GLY A 271 0.17 8.90 -1.18
N SER A 272 -0.38 10.09 -1.43
CA SER A 272 -1.22 10.32 -2.61
C SER A 272 -0.47 11.06 -3.71
N ALA A 273 -0.45 10.46 -4.91
CA ALA A 273 -0.12 11.15 -6.14
C ALA A 273 -1.33 11.95 -6.63
N THR A 274 -1.11 13.17 -7.13
CA THR A 274 -2.17 14.05 -7.63
C THR A 274 -1.83 14.61 -9.00
N ALA A 275 -2.84 14.82 -9.84
CA ALA A 275 -2.68 15.43 -11.15
C ALA A 275 -3.99 16.07 -11.65
N ASN A 276 -3.91 16.72 -12.80
CA ASN A 276 -5.03 17.33 -13.50
C ASN A 276 -5.29 16.59 -14.82
N LEU A 277 -6.49 16.04 -15.01
CA LEU A 277 -6.98 15.67 -16.33
C LEU A 277 -7.44 16.93 -17.04
N THR A 278 -6.69 17.36 -18.05
CA THR A 278 -6.96 18.59 -18.81
C THR A 278 -7.51 18.23 -20.17
N VAL A 279 -8.67 18.80 -20.51
CA VAL A 279 -9.26 18.78 -21.84
C VAL A 279 -9.06 20.17 -22.43
N SER A 280 -8.21 20.28 -23.45
CA SER A 280 -7.96 21.57 -24.08
C SER A 280 -9.18 22.07 -24.86
N GLY A 281 -9.38 23.38 -24.93
CA GLY A 281 -10.43 24.01 -25.70
C GLY A 281 -10.30 23.86 -27.21
N ILE A 282 -9.14 23.40 -27.70
CA ILE A 282 -8.98 23.01 -29.10
C ILE A 282 -9.38 21.55 -29.38
N THR A 283 -9.72 20.75 -28.36
CA THR A 283 -10.24 19.37 -28.53
C THR A 283 -11.45 19.42 -29.45
N PRO A 284 -11.52 18.63 -30.54
CA PRO A 284 -12.67 18.63 -31.44
C PRO A 284 -14.00 18.40 -30.71
N ALA A 285 -15.08 18.96 -31.23
CA ALA A 285 -16.40 18.73 -30.66
C ALA A 285 -16.78 17.25 -30.79
N GLY A 286 -17.31 16.67 -29.71
CA GLY A 286 -17.62 15.25 -29.64
C GLY A 286 -17.80 14.75 -28.22
N SER A 287 -18.03 13.44 -28.11
CA SER A 287 -18.06 12.71 -26.85
C SER A 287 -16.92 11.71 -26.84
N TYR A 288 -16.15 11.70 -25.75
CA TYR A 288 -14.97 10.87 -25.57
C TYR A 288 -15.11 10.03 -24.29
N ALA A 289 -14.70 8.76 -24.36
CA ALA A 289 -14.42 7.94 -23.20
C ALA A 289 -12.90 7.94 -22.96
N VAL A 290 -12.48 8.44 -21.81
CA VAL A 290 -11.07 8.61 -21.44
C VAL A 290 -10.75 7.63 -20.31
N THR A 291 -9.71 6.80 -20.48
CA THR A 291 -9.20 5.94 -19.43
C THR A 291 -7.91 6.53 -18.88
N VAL A 292 -7.87 6.72 -17.56
CA VAL A 292 -6.67 7.13 -16.82
C VAL A 292 -6.21 5.94 -16.00
N THR A 293 -4.91 5.68 -16.03
CA THR A 293 -4.26 4.58 -15.33
C THR A 293 -3.25 5.11 -14.31
N ALA A 294 -3.29 4.57 -13.10
CA ALA A 294 -2.27 4.72 -12.07
C ALA A 294 -1.40 3.45 -12.01
N ALA A 295 -0.12 3.60 -11.66
CA ALA A 295 0.77 2.49 -11.35
C ALA A 295 1.68 2.81 -10.16
N ASN A 296 1.97 1.80 -9.35
CA ASN A 296 2.86 1.86 -8.18
C ASN A 296 4.27 1.30 -8.48
N ASP A 297 5.14 1.32 -7.48
CA ASP A 297 6.53 0.87 -7.54
C ASP A 297 6.79 -0.49 -6.85
N ASP A 298 5.74 -1.27 -6.62
CA ASP A 298 5.83 -2.56 -5.96
C ASP A 298 6.72 -3.55 -6.71
N ALA A 299 7.22 -4.54 -5.97
CA ALA A 299 8.01 -5.63 -6.55
C ALA A 299 7.24 -6.39 -7.64
N SER A 300 5.92 -6.48 -7.50
CA SER A 300 4.96 -6.86 -8.55
C SER A 300 4.10 -5.64 -8.89
N PRO A 301 4.48 -4.84 -9.91
CA PRO A 301 3.78 -3.58 -10.19
C PRO A 301 2.29 -3.78 -10.42
N GLN A 302 1.48 -3.03 -9.68
CA GLN A 302 0.04 -3.02 -9.82
C GLN A 302 -0.42 -1.80 -10.62
N THR A 303 -1.65 -1.89 -11.13
CA THR A 303 -2.29 -0.79 -11.86
C THR A 303 -3.76 -0.67 -11.50
N ALA A 304 -4.28 0.56 -11.52
CA ALA A 304 -5.71 0.84 -11.39
C ALA A 304 -6.18 1.79 -12.49
N ASP A 305 -7.38 1.53 -13.01
CA ASP A 305 -8.00 2.31 -14.08
C ASP A 305 -9.26 3.03 -13.59
N CYS A 306 -9.48 4.23 -14.12
CA CYS A 306 -10.74 4.94 -14.00
C CYS A 306 -11.19 5.43 -15.39
N ASN A 307 -12.50 5.55 -15.60
CA ASN A 307 -13.07 6.06 -16.85
C ASN A 307 -13.77 7.40 -16.62
N VAL A 308 -13.46 8.37 -17.48
CA VAL A 308 -14.05 9.72 -17.47
C VAL A 308 -14.80 9.93 -18.78
N ALA A 309 -16.07 10.31 -18.67
CA ALA A 309 -16.85 10.75 -19.83
C ALA A 309 -16.54 12.23 -20.12
N VAL A 310 -16.03 12.54 -21.31
CA VAL A 310 -15.73 13.91 -21.72
C VAL A 310 -16.68 14.34 -22.84
N THR A 311 -17.34 15.49 -22.67
CA THR A 311 -18.18 16.09 -23.71
C THR A 311 -17.65 17.47 -24.10
N VAL A 312 -17.34 17.64 -25.38
CA VAL A 312 -16.90 18.91 -25.95
C VAL A 312 -17.98 19.41 -26.92
N ALA A 313 -18.65 20.50 -26.56
CA ALA A 313 -19.61 21.15 -27.43
C ALA A 313 -18.88 22.05 -28.45
N PRO A 314 -19.35 22.12 -29.71
CA PRO A 314 -18.78 23.03 -30.69
C PRO A 314 -19.08 24.48 -30.31
N PHE A 315 -18.15 25.37 -30.63
CA PHE A 315 -18.44 26.80 -30.61
C PHE A 315 -19.44 27.12 -31.74
N VAL A 316 -20.61 27.66 -31.39
CA VAL A 316 -21.56 28.19 -32.38
C VAL A 316 -21.54 29.71 -32.26
N SER A 317 -20.95 30.37 -33.27
CA SER A 317 -20.88 31.83 -33.32
C SER A 317 -22.29 32.42 -33.29
N ALA A 318 -22.46 33.63 -32.74
CA ALA A 318 -23.72 34.35 -32.80
C ALA A 318 -24.20 34.54 -34.25
N PHE A 319 -23.26 34.60 -35.20
CA PHE A 319 -23.56 34.73 -36.62
C PHE A 319 -24.18 33.47 -37.20
N ASP A 320 -23.65 32.29 -36.87
CA ASP A 320 -24.23 31.02 -37.31
C ASP A 320 -25.60 30.79 -36.65
N LYS A 321 -25.75 31.13 -35.36
CA LYS A 321 -27.07 31.15 -34.69
C LYS A 321 -28.07 32.04 -35.41
N LEU A 322 -27.64 33.20 -35.90
CA LEU A 322 -28.51 34.11 -36.65
C LEU A 322 -28.96 33.49 -37.99
N ARG A 323 -28.08 32.79 -38.70
CA ARG A 323 -28.42 32.08 -39.93
C ARG A 323 -29.47 30.99 -39.68
N ASP A 324 -29.21 30.13 -38.70
CA ASP A 324 -30.13 29.05 -38.33
C ASP A 324 -31.49 29.61 -37.85
N MET A 325 -31.47 30.75 -37.14
CA MET A 325 -32.68 31.44 -36.70
C MET A 325 -33.51 31.96 -37.87
N VAL A 326 -32.89 32.50 -38.93
CA VAL A 326 -33.62 32.90 -40.14
C VAL A 326 -34.32 31.69 -40.76
N ASP A 327 -33.62 30.57 -40.93
CA ASP A 327 -34.20 29.37 -41.54
C ASP A 327 -35.35 28.79 -40.69
N SER A 328 -35.17 28.75 -39.37
CA SER A 328 -36.20 28.32 -38.42
C SER A 328 -37.45 29.20 -38.48
N LEU A 329 -37.27 30.52 -38.56
CA LEU A 329 -38.38 31.47 -38.64
C LEU A 329 -39.10 31.40 -40.00
N VAL A 330 -38.41 31.08 -41.08
CA VAL A 330 -39.04 30.81 -42.39
C VAL A 330 -39.91 29.55 -42.30
N ALA A 331 -39.38 28.47 -41.75
CA ALA A 331 -40.13 27.21 -41.58
C ALA A 331 -41.33 27.38 -40.63
N GLY A 332 -41.17 28.17 -39.57
CA GLY A 332 -42.20 28.46 -38.58
C GLY A 332 -43.20 29.56 -38.96
N GLY A 333 -43.10 30.15 -40.16
CA GLY A 333 -43.99 31.20 -40.64
C GLY A 333 -43.76 32.59 -40.00
N GLY A 334 -42.67 32.76 -39.25
CA GLY A 334 -42.21 34.05 -38.74
C GLY A 334 -41.64 34.96 -39.83
N VAL A 335 -41.15 34.39 -40.94
CA VAL A 335 -40.66 35.06 -42.15
C VAL A 335 -41.32 34.45 -43.39
N ASP A 336 -41.81 35.26 -44.31
CA ASP A 336 -42.37 34.81 -45.59
C ASP A 336 -41.28 34.14 -46.45
N PRO A 337 -41.45 32.86 -46.82
CA PRO A 337 -40.46 32.13 -47.61
C PRO A 337 -40.12 32.81 -48.95
N SER A 338 -41.07 33.51 -49.58
CA SER A 338 -40.85 34.20 -50.86
C SER A 338 -39.94 35.43 -50.74
N LYS A 339 -39.72 35.92 -49.52
CA LYS A 339 -38.89 37.10 -49.22
C LYS A 339 -37.67 36.78 -48.36
N ALA A 340 -37.57 35.56 -47.82
CA ALA A 340 -36.44 35.10 -47.02
C ALA A 340 -35.07 35.36 -47.67
N PHE A 341 -35.00 35.29 -49.00
CA PHE A 341 -33.78 35.57 -49.78
C PHE A 341 -33.17 36.96 -49.51
N LEU A 342 -33.98 37.94 -49.09
CA LEU A 342 -33.52 39.29 -48.76
C LEU A 342 -32.69 39.32 -47.46
N LEU A 343 -32.92 38.37 -46.56
CA LEU A 343 -32.13 38.19 -45.34
C LEU A 343 -30.89 37.36 -45.64
N THR A 344 -31.07 36.22 -46.33
CA THR A 344 -29.97 35.29 -46.59
C THR A 344 -28.90 35.88 -47.51
N ILE A 345 -29.25 36.63 -48.56
CA ILE A 345 -28.26 37.35 -49.41
C ILE A 345 -27.36 38.28 -48.59
N ARG A 346 -27.93 38.94 -47.56
CA ARG A 346 -27.15 39.84 -46.71
C ARG A 346 -26.23 39.06 -45.77
N LEU A 347 -26.73 37.98 -45.17
CA LEU A 347 -25.92 37.09 -44.35
C LEU A 347 -24.80 36.46 -45.19
N ASP A 348 -25.04 36.04 -46.43
CA ASP A 348 -24.00 35.50 -47.31
C ASP A 348 -22.91 36.55 -47.66
N ARG A 349 -23.30 37.82 -47.85
CA ARG A 349 -22.33 38.92 -48.02
C ARG A 349 -21.52 39.15 -46.75
N ALA A 350 -22.17 39.17 -45.59
CA ALA A 350 -21.49 39.29 -44.31
C ALA A 350 -20.49 38.13 -44.13
N ALA A 351 -20.90 36.89 -44.37
CA ALA A 351 -20.03 35.73 -44.31
C ALA A 351 -18.81 35.87 -45.24
N SER A 352 -19.02 36.35 -46.48
CA SER A 352 -17.95 36.61 -47.44
C SER A 352 -16.99 37.72 -46.99
N ASP A 353 -17.51 38.79 -46.37
CA ASP A 353 -16.69 39.86 -45.79
C ASP A 353 -15.86 39.35 -44.61
N ASN A 354 -16.45 38.56 -43.73
CA ASN A 354 -15.75 37.97 -42.58
C ASN A 354 -14.64 37.00 -43.03
N ALA A 355 -14.95 36.10 -43.97
CA ALA A 355 -13.98 35.14 -44.52
C ALA A 355 -12.80 35.82 -45.23
N ALA A 356 -12.98 37.05 -45.71
CA ALA A 356 -11.93 37.84 -46.33
C ALA A 356 -11.23 38.82 -45.36
N GLY A 357 -11.49 38.72 -44.05
CA GLY A 357 -10.91 39.59 -43.03
C GLY A 357 -11.41 41.05 -43.08
N ARG A 358 -12.49 41.34 -43.81
CA ARG A 358 -13.07 42.69 -43.93
C ARG A 358 -14.05 42.96 -42.78
N HIS A 359 -13.53 43.02 -41.55
CA HIS A 359 -14.35 43.13 -40.33
C HIS A 359 -15.25 44.38 -40.30
N ASP A 360 -14.80 45.52 -40.83
CA ASP A 360 -15.64 46.73 -40.94
C ASP A 360 -16.83 46.53 -41.90
N ALA A 361 -16.58 45.87 -43.04
CA ALA A 361 -17.64 45.56 -44.00
C ALA A 361 -18.62 44.55 -43.42
N PHE A 362 -18.14 43.52 -42.72
CA PHE A 362 -18.97 42.59 -41.96
C PHE A 362 -19.89 43.31 -40.96
N ARG A 363 -19.32 44.18 -40.11
CA ARG A 363 -20.11 44.98 -39.14
C ARG A 363 -21.14 45.86 -39.82
N ALA A 364 -20.80 46.50 -40.94
CA ALA A 364 -21.75 47.28 -41.72
C ALA A 364 -22.90 46.43 -42.29
N GLN A 365 -22.62 45.20 -42.75
CA GLN A 365 -23.67 44.26 -43.17
C GLN A 365 -24.58 43.88 -42.00
N MET A 366 -24.02 43.61 -40.82
CA MET A 366 -24.78 43.22 -39.63
C MET A 366 -25.65 44.35 -39.06
N GLN A 367 -25.14 45.58 -39.02
CA GLN A 367 -25.94 46.75 -38.67
C GLN A 367 -27.09 46.97 -39.66
N ALA A 368 -26.81 46.85 -40.95
CA ALA A 368 -27.83 46.99 -41.97
C ALA A 368 -28.86 45.83 -41.95
N PHE A 369 -28.46 44.62 -41.55
CA PHE A 369 -29.38 43.52 -41.27
C PHE A 369 -30.32 43.88 -40.12
N GLY A 370 -29.78 44.33 -38.98
CA GLY A 370 -30.55 44.78 -37.82
C GLY A 370 -31.53 45.91 -38.16
N ASN A 371 -31.14 46.84 -39.03
CA ASN A 371 -32.00 47.91 -39.53
C ASN A 371 -33.08 47.40 -40.49
N GLN A 372 -32.76 46.45 -41.36
CA GLN A 372 -33.69 45.84 -42.31
C GLN A 372 -34.83 45.12 -41.59
N VAL A 373 -34.52 44.35 -40.53
CA VAL A 373 -35.55 43.65 -39.74
C VAL A 373 -36.34 44.59 -38.81
N ALA A 374 -35.76 45.72 -38.42
CA ALA A 374 -36.40 46.72 -37.55
C ALA A 374 -37.22 47.79 -38.29
N GLY A 375 -37.26 47.75 -39.63
CA GLY A 375 -38.00 48.72 -40.43
C GLY A 375 -39.50 48.75 -40.10
N LEU A 376 -40.16 49.89 -40.36
CA LEU A 376 -41.57 50.16 -40.09
C LEU A 376 -42.54 49.35 -40.99
N ALA A 377 -42.50 48.02 -40.93
CA ALA A 377 -43.35 47.02 -41.59
C ALA A 377 -42.81 46.35 -42.88
N PRO A 378 -41.78 45.49 -42.78
CA PRO A 378 -41.74 44.34 -43.68
C PRO A 378 -42.97 43.47 -43.37
N ARG A 379 -44.02 43.56 -44.20
CA ARG A 379 -45.23 42.70 -44.09
C ARG A 379 -44.94 41.19 -44.16
N TRP A 380 -43.70 40.86 -44.52
CA TRP A 380 -43.17 39.52 -44.72
C TRP A 380 -42.34 39.02 -43.53
N ILE A 381 -42.25 39.77 -42.41
CA ILE A 381 -41.69 39.31 -41.13
C ILE A 381 -42.68 39.64 -40.02
N THR A 382 -42.98 38.69 -39.15
CA THR A 382 -43.81 38.97 -37.96
C THR A 382 -43.08 39.85 -36.96
N PRO A 383 -43.77 40.69 -36.16
CA PRO A 383 -43.11 41.52 -35.15
C PRO A 383 -42.25 40.73 -34.15
N ALA A 384 -42.68 39.53 -33.77
CA ALA A 384 -41.92 38.65 -32.86
C ALA A 384 -40.62 38.15 -33.52
N ALA A 385 -40.70 37.64 -34.76
CA ALA A 385 -39.54 37.22 -35.53
C ALA A 385 -38.54 38.37 -35.75
N ALA A 386 -39.05 39.58 -36.06
CA ALA A 386 -38.21 40.77 -36.22
C ALA A 386 -37.46 41.14 -34.94
N ALA A 387 -38.10 41.01 -33.77
CA ALA A 387 -37.47 41.25 -32.48
C ALA A 387 -36.36 40.22 -32.18
N GLN A 388 -36.62 38.93 -32.43
CA GLN A 388 -35.63 37.86 -32.26
C GLN A 388 -34.41 38.07 -33.16
N LEU A 389 -34.64 38.31 -34.46
CA LEU A 389 -33.56 38.57 -35.43
C LEU A 389 -32.75 39.81 -35.08
N ARG A 390 -33.39 40.88 -34.58
CA ARG A 390 -32.71 42.10 -34.16
C ARG A 390 -31.85 41.85 -32.92
N ALA A 391 -32.36 41.11 -31.94
CA ALA A 391 -31.61 40.75 -30.73
C ALA A 391 -30.38 39.91 -31.10
N GLN A 392 -30.57 38.86 -31.90
CA GLN A 392 -29.47 38.01 -32.33
C GLN A 392 -28.44 38.77 -33.18
N ALA A 393 -28.85 39.68 -34.07
CA ALA A 393 -27.93 40.53 -34.83
C ALA A 393 -27.10 41.48 -33.94
N ALA A 394 -27.65 41.92 -32.80
CA ALA A 394 -26.90 42.70 -31.82
C ALA A 394 -25.84 41.84 -31.10
N GLU A 395 -26.14 40.57 -30.80
CA GLU A 395 -25.14 39.62 -30.29
C GLU A 395 -24.00 39.41 -31.28
N VAL A 396 -24.30 39.28 -32.57
CA VAL A 396 -23.25 39.19 -33.62
C VAL A 396 -22.33 40.40 -33.60
N LEU A 397 -22.89 41.60 -33.47
CA LEU A 397 -22.10 42.84 -33.42
C LEU A 397 -21.28 42.95 -32.14
N ALA A 398 -21.77 42.40 -31.02
CA ALA A 398 -21.03 42.35 -29.77
C ALA A 398 -19.87 41.35 -29.83
N GLU A 399 -20.03 40.20 -30.48
CA GLU A 399 -18.97 39.20 -30.68
C GLU A 399 -17.88 39.70 -31.66
N ALA A 400 -18.25 40.56 -32.61
CA ALA A 400 -17.34 41.10 -33.63
C ALA A 400 -16.65 42.42 -33.25
N GLY A 401 -16.88 42.93 -32.04
CA GLY A 401 -16.27 44.16 -31.50
C GLY A 401 -15.11 43.85 -30.58
#